data_AF-A0A829HBN2-F1
#
_entry.id   AF-A0A829HBN2-F1
#
_cell.length_a   1.000
_cell.length_b   1.000
_cell.length_c   1.000
_cell.angle_alpha   90.00
_cell.angle_beta   90.00
_cell.angle_gamma   90.00
#
_symmetry.space_group_name_H-M   'P 1'
#
loop_
_entity.id
_entity.type
_entity.pdbx_description
1 polymer ?
#
loop_
_entity_poly.entity_id
_entity_poly.type
_entity_poly.pdbx_seq_one_letter_code
_entity_poly.pdbx_strand_id
1 'polypeptide(L)'
;MNIVMNVFNWLIAAGPTVLLPVIITIIGMIFGLRIDKAFKSGLTLGIGFAGIKLILDFMTTNVGPAAKAMVERTGAHLTALD
;
A
#
# COMPACT_ATOMS: atom_id res chain seq x y z
N MET A 1 2.94 -18.32 -21.93
CA MET A 1 3.86 -17.66 -20.96
C MET A 1 3.75 -16.14 -20.90
N ASN A 2 3.30 -15.43 -21.96
CA ASN A 2 3.25 -13.96 -21.95
C ASN A 2 2.06 -13.35 -21.19
N ILE A 3 0.92 -14.07 -21.13
CA ILE A 3 -0.29 -13.58 -20.47
C ILE A 3 -0.10 -13.49 -18.96
N VAL A 4 0.49 -14.53 -18.34
CA VAL A 4 0.76 -14.55 -16.89
C VAL A 4 1.74 -13.45 -16.50
N MET A 5 2.79 -13.24 -17.30
CA MET A 5 3.78 -12.18 -17.05
C MET A 5 3.19 -10.77 -17.21
N ASN A 6 2.33 -10.55 -18.21
CA ASN A 6 1.64 -9.27 -18.39
C ASN A 6 0.65 -8.96 -17.25
N VAL A 7 -0.08 -9.96 -16.77
CA VAL A 7 -0.99 -9.80 -15.62
C VAL A 7 -0.20 -9.51 -14.34
N PHE A 8 0.93 -10.20 -14.11
CA PHE A 8 1.80 -9.94 -12.97
C PHE A 8 2.44 -8.55 -13.02
N ASN A 9 2.93 -8.12 -14.19
CA ASN A 9 3.52 -6.79 -14.35
C ASN A 9 2.49 -5.68 -14.12
N TRP A 10 1.26 -5.86 -14.60
CA TRP A 10 0.16 -4.92 -14.32
C TRP A 10 -0.20 -4.88 -12.82
N LEU A 11 -0.21 -6.03 -12.15
CA LEU A 11 -0.50 -6.14 -10.73
C LEU A 11 0.58 -5.46 -9.86
N ILE A 12 1.85 -5.59 -10.24
CA ILE A 12 2.97 -4.93 -9.56
C ILE A 12 2.97 -3.42 -9.85
N ALA A 13 2.66 -3.00 -11.09
CA ALA A 13 2.58 -1.59 -11.47
C ALA A 13 1.43 -0.83 -10.79
N ALA A 14 0.32 -1.52 -10.48
CA ALA A 14 -0.80 -0.97 -9.72
C ALA A 14 -0.45 -0.67 -8.23
N GLY A 15 0.72 -1.16 -7.78
CA GLY A 15 1.28 -0.88 -6.47
C GLY A 15 0.69 -1.73 -5.33
N PRO A 16 1.25 -1.59 -4.12
CA PRO A 16 0.89 -2.41 -2.95
C PRO A 16 -0.61 -2.33 -2.60
N THR A 17 -1.24 -1.19 -2.89
CA THR A 17 -2.65 -0.91 -2.62
C THR A 17 -3.61 -1.83 -3.40
N VAL A 18 -3.23 -2.30 -4.59
CA VAL A 18 -4.06 -3.20 -5.43
C VAL A 18 -3.62 -4.65 -5.27
N LEU A 19 -2.32 -4.88 -5.06
CA LEU A 19 -1.74 -6.20 -4.85
C LEU A 19 -2.30 -6.90 -3.60
N LEU A 20 -2.39 -6.19 -2.47
CA LEU A 20 -2.89 -6.73 -1.19
C LEU A 20 -4.34 -7.25 -1.27
N PRO A 21 -5.34 -6.48 -1.75
CA PRO A 21 -6.71 -6.97 -1.90
C PRO A 21 -6.82 -8.23 -2.76
N VAL A 22 -6.05 -8.29 -3.86
CA VAL A 22 -6.05 -9.42 -4.80
C VAL A 22 -5.46 -10.66 -4.14
N ILE A 23 -4.34 -10.54 -3.43
CA ILE A 23 -3.73 -11.65 -2.68
C ILE A 23 -4.68 -12.17 -1.60
N ILE A 24 -5.30 -11.29 -0.82
CA ILE A 24 -6.28 -11.67 0.22
C ILE A 24 -7.48 -12.41 -0.40
N THR A 25 -7.96 -11.96 -1.56
CA THR A 25 -9.06 -12.61 -2.28
C THR A 25 -8.68 -14.01 -2.76
N ILE A 26 -7.47 -14.16 -3.32
CA ILE A 26 -6.94 -15.46 -3.79
C ILE A 26 -6.75 -16.42 -2.61
N ILE A 27 -6.15 -15.95 -1.51
CA ILE A 27 -5.98 -16.75 -0.29
C ILE A 27 -7.36 -17.16 0.24
N GLY A 28 -8.31 -16.24 0.36
CA GLY A 28 -9.67 -16.57 0.81
C GLY A 28 -10.34 -17.65 -0.05
N MET A 29 -10.12 -17.60 -1.37
CA MET A 29 -10.62 -18.63 -2.28
C MET A 29 -9.94 -20.00 -2.08
N ILE A 30 -8.62 -20.02 -1.85
CA ILE A 30 -7.85 -21.25 -1.56
C ILE A 30 -8.34 -21.91 -0.25
N PHE A 31 -8.69 -21.11 0.75
CA PHE A 31 -9.23 -21.60 2.03
C PHE A 31 -10.72 -22.02 1.96
N GLY A 32 -11.32 -22.07 0.76
CA GLY A 32 -12.68 -22.58 0.56
C GLY A 32 -13.79 -21.56 0.86
N LEU A 33 -13.47 -20.26 0.94
CA LEU A 33 -14.52 -19.24 0.97
C LEU A 33 -15.21 -19.14 -0.39
N ARG A 34 -16.53 -19.02 -0.37
CA ARG A 34 -17.33 -18.72 -1.56
C ARG A 34 -16.84 -17.39 -2.17
N ILE A 35 -16.84 -17.30 -3.50
CA ILE A 35 -16.30 -16.17 -4.26
C ILE A 35 -16.89 -14.83 -3.80
N ASP A 36 -18.18 -14.81 -3.45
CA ASP A 36 -18.89 -13.64 -2.92
C ASP A 36 -18.31 -13.15 -1.58
N LYS A 37 -17.93 -14.08 -0.69
CA LYS A 37 -17.30 -13.76 0.60
C LYS A 37 -15.84 -13.35 0.43
N ALA A 38 -15.08 -14.10 -0.38
CA ALA A 38 -13.67 -13.84 -0.62
C ALA A 38 -13.45 -12.46 -1.27
N PHE A 39 -14.30 -12.08 -2.21
CA PHE A 39 -14.23 -10.77 -2.85
C PHE A 39 -14.60 -9.63 -1.89
N LYS A 40 -15.66 -9.81 -1.08
CA LYS A 40 -16.03 -8.83 -0.04
C LYS A 40 -14.93 -8.66 1.01
N SER A 41 -14.28 -9.74 1.45
CA SER A 41 -13.17 -9.66 2.40
C SER A 41 -11.95 -8.96 1.80
N GLY A 42 -11.61 -9.29 0.55
CA GLY A 42 -10.53 -8.61 -0.17
C GLY A 42 -10.78 -7.11 -0.34
N LEU A 43 -12.00 -6.74 -0.72
CA LEU A 43 -12.39 -5.34 -0.87
C LEU A 43 -12.37 -4.59 0.47
N THR A 44 -12.85 -5.21 1.56
CA THR A 44 -12.85 -4.61 2.91
C THR A 44 -11.43 -4.33 3.38
N LEU A 45 -10.51 -5.28 3.21
CA LEU A 45 -9.10 -5.08 3.53
C LEU A 45 -8.46 -4.01 2.62
N GLY A 46 -8.81 -3.99 1.34
CA GLY A 46 -8.34 -2.98 0.39
C GLY A 46 -8.72 -1.55 0.80
N ILE A 47 -9.97 -1.35 1.21
CA ILE A 47 -10.45 -0.04 1.71
C ILE A 47 -9.71 0.36 2.99
N GLY A 48 -9.51 -0.58 3.93
CA GLY A 48 -8.74 -0.32 5.14
C GLY A 48 -7.29 0.09 4.85
N PHE A 49 -6.63 -0.61 3.93
CA PHE A 49 -5.25 -0.30 3.55
C PHE A 49 -5.14 1.05 2.83
N ALA A 50 -6.11 1.39 1.99
CA ALA A 50 -6.18 2.72 1.38
C ALA A 50 -6.31 3.84 2.43
N GLY A 51 -7.10 3.62 3.48
CA GLY A 51 -7.21 4.56 4.61
C GLY A 51 -5.90 4.77 5.36
N ILE A 52 -5.17 3.68 5.65
CA ILE A 52 -3.85 3.74 6.29
C ILE A 52 -2.88 4.52 5.39
N LYS A 53 -2.84 4.20 4.10
CA LYS A 53 -1.97 4.88 3.14
C LYS A 53 -2.25 6.39 3.10
N LEU A 54 -3.51 6.80 3.07
CA LEU A 54 -3.87 8.22 3.12
C LEU A 54 -3.35 8.93 4.37
N ILE A 55 -3.40 8.28 5.53
CA ILE A 55 -2.85 8.84 6.79
C ILE A 55 -1.33 8.92 6.71
N LEU A 56 -0.67 7.88 6.21
CA LEU A 56 0.78 7.86 6.03
C LEU A 56 1.25 8.93 5.03
N ASP A 57 0.53 9.10 3.93
CA ASP A 57 0.80 10.13 2.93
C ASP A 57 0.58 11.52 3.55
N PHE A 58 -0.50 11.71 4.32
CA PHE A 58 -0.76 12.97 5.03
C PHE A 58 0.35 13.30 6.05
N MET A 59 0.80 12.31 6.82
CA MET A 59 1.94 12.45 7.72
C MET A 59 3.20 12.81 6.95
N THR A 60 3.52 12.10 5.87
CA THR A 60 4.73 12.36 5.07
C THR A 60 4.69 13.74 4.42
N THR A 61 3.53 14.17 3.92
CA THR A 61 3.38 15.44 3.20
C THR A 61 3.41 16.66 4.12
N ASN A 62 2.91 16.55 5.36
CA ASN A 62 2.90 17.66 6.31
C ASN A 62 4.05 17.62 7.32
N VAL A 63 4.36 16.43 7.83
CA VAL A 63 5.41 16.22 8.83
C VAL A 63 6.78 16.14 8.16
N GLY A 64 6.89 15.63 6.92
CA GLY A 64 8.16 15.58 6.20
C GLY A 64 8.83 16.94 5.99
N PRO A 65 8.12 17.96 5.44
CA PRO A 65 8.65 19.31 5.32
C PRO A 65 8.89 19.97 6.68
N ALA A 66 8.04 19.73 7.67
CA ALA A 66 8.22 20.25 9.01
C ALA A 66 9.47 19.65 9.69
N ALA A 67 9.73 18.36 9.50
CA ALA A 67 10.93 17.69 9.99
C ALA A 67 12.19 18.22 9.29
N LYS A 68 12.17 18.41 7.96
CA LYS A 68 13.27 19.06 7.23
C LYS A 68 13.52 20.49 7.70
N ALA A 69 12.47 21.28 7.87
CA ALA A 69 12.58 22.65 8.38
C ALA A 69 13.10 22.70 9.82
N MET A 70 12.73 21.73 10.67
CA MET A 70 13.24 21.63 12.03
C MET A 70 14.74 21.32 12.03
N VAL A 71 15.20 20.41 11.16
CA VAL A 71 16.62 20.07 10.99
C VAL A 71 17.44 21.24 10.44
N GLU A 72 16.93 21.96 9.44
CA GLU A 72 17.58 23.13 8.86
C GLU A 72 17.74 24.28 9.87
N ARG A 73 16.78 24.43 10.80
CA ARG A 73 16.80 25.43 11.88
C ARG A 73 17.65 25.02 13.08
N THR A 74 17.84 23.73 13.33
CA THR A 74 18.61 23.22 14.49
C THR A 74 20.05 22.85 14.14
N GLY A 75 20.43 22.88 12.86
CA GLY A 75 21.81 22.61 12.42
C GLY A 75 22.26 21.15 12.63
N ALA A 76 21.33 20.24 12.91
CA ALA A 76 21.62 18.84 13.15
C ALA A 76 21.81 18.11 11.81
N HIS A 77 23.06 17.94 11.36
CA HIS A 77 23.36 17.05 10.22
C HIS A 77 22.90 15.62 10.55
N LEU A 78 21.74 15.23 10.02
CA LEU A 78 21.15 13.92 10.22
C LEU A 78 21.03 13.21 8.87
N THR A 79 22.00 12.33 8.60
CA THR A 79 22.04 11.37 7.48
C THR A 79 20.79 10.49 7.35
N ALA A 80 19.87 10.50 8.33
CA ALA A 80 18.66 9.69 8.33
C ALA A 80 17.46 10.32 7.58
N LEU A 81 17.58 11.58 7.12
CA LEU A 81 16.53 12.32 6.41
C LEU A 81 16.78 12.46 4.89
N ASP A 82 17.89 11.91 4.39
CA ASP A 82 18.25 11.80 2.97
C ASP A 82 17.97 10.38 2.47
#